data_AF-A0A7J4JNP4-F1
#
_entry.id   AF-A0A7J4JNP4-F1
#
_cell.length_a   1.000
_cell.length_b   1.000
_cell.length_c   1.000
_cell.angle_alpha   90.00
_cell.angle_beta   90.00
_cell.angle_gamma   90.00
#
_symmetry.space_group_name_H-M   'P 1'
#
loop_
_entity.id
_entity.type
_entity.pdbx_description
1 polymer ?
#
loop_
_entity_poly.entity_id
_entity_poly.type
_entity_poly.pdbx_seq_one_letter_code
_entity_poly.pdbx_strand_id
1 'polypeptide(L)'
;MARHCPICGKAETGVEFYGELCLPCAKSRLPPLQPVKITLCQKCGSLIDKGRNRKDASLSEEVVRLLKLKGKNADFDIKRGLVGYDTPFGRVSQSALVLQDKSICTICGRAGTQYFEAIVQLRGEEGKVMKMSDSLVGKLQKKTFVPKIEEKKEGIDIYVGSRNEAIAAINAFSLSFVRTEKLAGERDGKRLYRTTLLVRL
;
A
#
# COMPACT_ATOMS: atom_id res chain seq x y z
N MET A 1 -27.79 -26.95 40.15
CA MET A 1 -28.55 -25.76 39.72
C MET A 1 -28.01 -25.34 38.36
N ALA A 2 -28.88 -25.17 37.36
CA ALA A 2 -28.43 -24.69 36.04
C ALA A 2 -28.14 -23.19 36.10
N ARG A 3 -27.06 -22.75 35.46
CA ARG A 3 -26.73 -21.33 35.31
C ARG A 3 -27.72 -20.68 34.34
N HIS A 4 -28.26 -19.52 34.72
CA HIS A 4 -29.18 -18.75 33.89
C HIS A 4 -28.60 -17.35 33.65
N CYS A 5 -28.84 -16.79 32.47
CA CYS A 5 -28.38 -15.46 32.14
C CYS A 5 -29.23 -14.42 32.90
N PRO A 6 -28.65 -13.54 33.73
CA PRO A 6 -29.37 -12.51 34.47
C PRO A 6 -30.17 -11.52 33.61
N ILE A 7 -29.90 -11.46 32.29
CA ILE A 7 -30.53 -10.51 31.37
C ILE A 7 -31.72 -11.14 30.64
N CYS A 8 -31.57 -12.36 30.12
CA CYS A 8 -32.59 -12.97 29.26
C CYS A 8 -33.16 -14.28 29.80
N GLY A 9 -32.71 -14.75 30.96
CA GLY A 9 -33.21 -15.96 31.61
C GLY A 9 -32.90 -17.27 30.90
N LYS A 10 -32.19 -17.26 29.75
CA LYS A 10 -31.78 -18.51 29.08
C LYS A 10 -30.88 -19.34 29.98
N ALA A 11 -31.09 -20.65 30.01
CA ALA A 11 -30.27 -21.60 30.75
C ALA A 11 -29.04 -22.04 29.94
N GLU A 12 -27.97 -22.43 30.64
CA GLU A 12 -26.71 -22.94 30.07
C GLU A 12 -26.87 -24.18 29.19
N THR A 13 -27.99 -24.89 29.31
CA THR A 13 -28.33 -26.05 28.47
C THR A 13 -28.66 -25.69 27.02
N GLY A 14 -28.95 -24.42 26.71
CA GLY A 14 -29.41 -23.99 25.38
C GLY A 14 -28.60 -22.85 24.75
N VAL A 15 -27.66 -22.25 25.46
CA VAL A 15 -26.80 -21.16 24.95
C VAL A 15 -25.44 -21.19 25.64
N GLU A 16 -24.39 -20.84 24.92
CA GLU A 16 -23.07 -20.66 25.50
C GLU A 16 -23.01 -19.44 26.44
N PHE A 17 -22.35 -19.62 27.58
CA PHE A 17 -22.14 -18.59 28.60
C PHE A 17 -20.70 -18.12 28.64
N TYR A 18 -20.52 -16.85 28.94
CA TYR A 18 -19.24 -16.29 29.39
C TYR A 18 -19.50 -15.47 30.65
N GLY A 19 -19.04 -15.98 31.80
CA GLY A 19 -19.14 -15.33 33.12
C GLY A 19 -20.50 -14.69 33.42
N GLU A 20 -21.49 -15.35 33.99
CA GLU A 20 -22.86 -14.85 34.27
C GLU A 20 -23.73 -14.54 33.04
N LEU A 21 -23.21 -13.95 31.96
CA LEU A 21 -24.02 -13.60 30.78
C LEU A 21 -23.95 -14.69 29.69
N CYS A 22 -25.06 -14.88 28.98
CA CYS A 22 -25.06 -15.67 27.74
C CYS A 22 -24.43 -14.86 26.58
N LEU A 23 -23.80 -15.55 25.62
CA LEU A 23 -23.13 -14.92 24.47
C LEU A 23 -24.00 -13.90 23.70
N PRO A 24 -25.29 -14.14 23.43
CA PRO A 24 -26.15 -13.14 22.79
C PRO A 24 -26.25 -11.83 23.57
N CYS A 25 -26.42 -11.91 24.91
CA CYS A 25 -26.52 -10.74 25.77
C CYS A 25 -25.17 -10.04 25.98
N ALA A 26 -24.06 -10.79 25.96
CA ALA A 26 -22.72 -10.20 25.97
C ALA A 26 -22.44 -9.45 24.65
N LYS A 27 -22.80 -10.04 23.50
CA LYS A 27 -22.63 -9.44 22.17
C LYS A 27 -23.44 -8.15 22.00
N SER A 28 -24.70 -8.12 22.46
CA SER A 28 -25.55 -6.92 22.34
C SER A 28 -25.07 -5.73 23.16
N ARG A 29 -24.16 -5.95 24.11
CA ARG A 29 -23.55 -4.91 24.95
C ARG A 29 -22.18 -4.47 24.48
N LEU A 30 -21.65 -5.03 23.39
CA LEU A 30 -20.39 -4.57 22.82
C LEU A 30 -20.58 -3.16 22.24
N PRO A 31 -19.63 -2.24 22.48
CA PRO A 31 -19.70 -0.94 21.84
C PRO A 31 -19.61 -1.11 20.32
N PRO A 32 -20.40 -0.36 19.54
CA PRO A 32 -20.31 -0.39 18.10
C PRO A 32 -18.92 0.09 17.65
N LEU A 33 -18.45 -0.47 16.54
CA LEU A 33 -17.19 -0.04 15.94
C LEU A 33 -17.33 1.40 15.42
N GLN A 34 -16.32 2.22 15.69
CA GLN A 34 -16.27 3.57 15.13
C GLN A 34 -16.08 3.52 13.61
N PRO A 35 -16.69 4.44 12.84
CA PRO A 35 -16.45 4.54 11.42
C PRO A 35 -14.96 4.74 11.13
N VAL A 36 -14.45 3.98 10.18
CA VAL A 36 -13.04 4.05 9.76
C VAL A 36 -12.95 4.82 8.48
N LYS A 37 -12.14 5.87 8.47
CA LYS A 37 -11.86 6.65 7.27
C LYS A 37 -10.56 6.19 6.64
N ILE A 38 -10.64 5.65 5.43
CA ILE A 38 -9.47 5.31 4.62
C ILE A 38 -9.31 6.33 3.49
N THR A 39 -8.07 6.64 3.13
CA THR A 39 -7.79 7.54 2.01
C THR A 39 -7.04 6.77 0.92
N LEU A 40 -7.54 6.83 -0.30
CA LEU A 40 -6.93 6.21 -1.48
C LEU A 40 -6.36 7.27 -2.42
N CYS A 41 -5.26 6.93 -3.08
CA CYS A 41 -4.71 7.75 -4.14
C CYS A 41 -5.61 7.72 -5.37
N GLN A 42 -6.05 8.87 -5.86
CA GLN A 42 -6.87 8.97 -7.08
C GLN A 42 -6.13 8.48 -8.35
N LYS A 43 -4.80 8.57 -8.38
CA LYS A 43 -3.99 8.23 -9.56
C LYS A 43 -3.49 6.78 -9.59
N CYS A 44 -3.06 6.23 -8.45
CA CYS A 44 -2.47 4.89 -8.38
C CYS A 44 -3.21 3.92 -7.44
N GLY A 45 -4.30 4.35 -6.80
CA GLY A 45 -5.10 3.51 -5.91
C GLY A 45 -4.45 3.12 -4.58
N SER A 46 -3.23 3.56 -4.29
CA SER A 46 -2.54 3.20 -3.04
C SER A 46 -3.20 3.79 -1.79
N LEU A 47 -3.13 3.07 -0.68
CA LEU A 47 -3.55 3.58 0.63
C LEU A 47 -2.64 4.71 1.09
N ILE A 48 -3.24 5.81 1.52
CA ILE A 48 -2.59 7.01 2.02
C ILE A 48 -2.82 7.12 3.52
N ASP A 49 -1.72 7.22 4.27
CA ASP A 49 -1.72 7.47 5.70
C ASP A 49 -0.89 8.72 5.97
N LYS A 50 -1.52 9.76 6.55
CA LYS A 50 -0.88 11.07 6.82
C LYS A 50 -0.10 11.63 5.62
N GLY A 51 -0.69 11.53 4.42
CA GLY A 51 -0.10 12.03 3.16
C GLY A 51 0.97 11.14 2.53
N ARG A 52 1.37 10.03 3.16
CA ARG A 52 2.36 9.09 2.61
C ARG A 52 1.69 7.79 2.13
N ASN A 53 2.26 7.19 1.10
CA ASN A 53 1.82 5.87 0.64
C ASN A 53 2.22 4.79 1.64
N ARG A 54 1.25 3.93 1.97
CA ARG A 54 1.51 2.68 2.67
C ARG A 54 1.87 1.62 1.62
N LYS A 55 3.16 1.28 1.59
CA LYS A 55 3.66 0.19 0.76
C LYS A 55 3.19 -1.13 1.38
N ASP A 56 2.71 -2.03 0.52
CA ASP A 56 2.40 -3.42 0.86
C ASP A 56 1.34 -3.64 1.96
N ALA A 57 0.56 -2.61 2.31
CA ALA A 57 -0.55 -2.74 3.26
C ALA A 57 -1.84 -3.10 2.53
N SER A 58 -2.50 -4.17 2.97
CA SER A 58 -3.83 -4.51 2.49
C SER A 58 -4.90 -3.60 3.12
N LEU A 59 -6.04 -3.45 2.45
CA LEU A 59 -7.17 -2.68 2.99
C LEU A 59 -7.68 -3.26 4.32
N SER A 60 -7.67 -4.59 4.46
CA SER A 60 -8.05 -5.29 5.68
C SER A 60 -7.11 -4.96 6.84
N GLU A 61 -5.79 -5.03 6.63
CA GLU A 61 -4.81 -4.64 7.65
C GLU A 61 -4.98 -3.19 8.10
N GLU A 62 -5.24 -2.29 7.15
CA GLU A 62 -5.39 -0.88 7.47
C GLU A 62 -6.65 -0.60 8.28
N VAL A 63 -7.77 -1.24 7.93
CA VAL A 63 -9.02 -1.14 8.70
C VAL A 63 -8.83 -1.67 10.13
N VAL A 64 -8.23 -2.86 10.29
CA VAL A 64 -7.96 -3.45 11.61
C VAL A 64 -7.04 -2.54 12.45
N ARG A 65 -6.04 -1.93 11.82
CA ARG A 65 -5.12 -0.97 12.46
C ARG A 65 -5.87 0.26 12.96
N LEU A 66 -6.72 0.86 12.14
CA LEU A 66 -7.46 2.08 12.47
C LEU A 66 -8.52 1.83 13.55
N LEU A 67 -9.10 0.64 13.61
CA LEU A 67 -9.99 0.21 14.70
C LEU A 67 -9.26 -0.10 16.01
N LYS A 68 -7.92 -0.04 16.03
CA LYS A 68 -7.08 -0.34 17.21
C LYS A 68 -7.33 -1.74 17.79
N LEU A 69 -7.64 -2.72 16.92
CA LEU A 69 -7.87 -4.12 17.31
C LEU A 69 -6.59 -4.96 17.25
N LYS A 70 -5.42 -4.32 17.29
CA LYS A 70 -4.12 -5.01 17.27
C LYS A 70 -4.00 -5.91 18.51
N GLY A 71 -3.63 -7.17 18.30
CA GLY A 71 -3.54 -8.17 19.38
C GLY A 71 -4.86 -8.88 19.73
N LYS A 72 -5.95 -8.55 19.05
CA LYS A 72 -7.26 -9.22 19.20
C LYS A 72 -7.56 -10.21 18.08
N ASN A 73 -6.53 -10.76 17.42
CA ASN A 73 -6.68 -11.71 16.31
C ASN A 73 -7.76 -11.30 15.29
N ALA A 74 -7.70 -10.03 14.89
CA ALA A 74 -8.76 -9.37 14.15
C ALA A 74 -8.58 -9.49 12.63
N ASP A 75 -9.67 -9.73 11.93
CA ASP A 75 -9.75 -9.82 10.48
C ASP A 75 -10.90 -8.98 9.94
N PHE A 76 -10.76 -8.48 8.71
CA PHE A 76 -11.81 -7.71 8.03
C PHE A 76 -12.20 -8.39 6.72
N ASP A 77 -13.46 -8.80 6.65
CA ASP A 77 -14.10 -9.31 5.44
C ASP A 77 -14.61 -8.13 4.61
N ILE A 78 -13.87 -7.81 3.55
CA ILE A 78 -14.19 -6.71 2.61
C ILE A 78 -15.54 -6.93 1.92
N LYS A 79 -15.91 -8.19 1.60
CA LYS A 79 -17.15 -8.49 0.86
C LYS A 79 -18.38 -8.27 1.73
N ARG A 80 -18.28 -8.60 3.02
CA ARG A 80 -19.38 -8.50 3.97
C ARG A 80 -19.36 -7.20 4.79
N GLY A 81 -18.26 -6.46 4.78
CA GLY A 81 -18.07 -5.29 5.63
C GLY A 81 -18.04 -5.65 7.13
N LEU A 82 -17.59 -6.87 7.45
CA LEU A 82 -17.58 -7.40 8.81
C LEU A 82 -16.16 -7.48 9.35
N VAL A 83 -15.99 -7.10 10.60
CA VAL A 83 -14.75 -7.28 11.35
C VAL A 83 -14.94 -8.39 12.36
N GLY A 84 -14.18 -9.48 12.20
CA GLY A 84 -14.04 -10.52 13.20
C GLY A 84 -12.91 -10.15 14.16
N TYR A 85 -13.11 -10.30 15.47
CA TYR A 85 -12.03 -10.13 16.45
C TYR A 85 -12.33 -10.87 17.75
N ASP A 86 -11.26 -11.20 18.47
CA ASP A 86 -11.33 -11.87 19.76
C ASP A 86 -11.56 -10.83 20.86
N THR A 87 -12.52 -11.13 21.72
CA THR A 87 -12.80 -10.40 22.94
C THR A 87 -12.56 -11.33 24.13
N PRO A 88 -12.53 -10.82 25.37
CA PRO A 88 -12.61 -11.68 26.54
C PRO A 88 -13.78 -12.67 26.42
N PHE A 89 -14.92 -12.22 25.86
CA PHE A 89 -16.15 -13.00 25.63
C PHE A 89 -16.09 -14.01 24.46
N GLY A 90 -14.94 -14.21 23.83
CA GLY A 90 -14.77 -15.02 22.63
C GLY A 90 -14.78 -14.21 21.33
N ARG A 91 -14.82 -14.92 20.19
CA ARG A 91 -14.77 -14.29 18.86
C ARG A 91 -16.12 -13.68 18.50
N VAL A 92 -16.09 -12.42 18.10
CA VAL A 92 -17.28 -11.66 17.71
C VAL A 92 -17.10 -11.09 16.33
N SER A 93 -18.22 -10.85 15.64
CA SER A 93 -18.24 -10.20 14.34
C SER A 93 -19.19 -9.02 14.37
N GLN A 94 -18.70 -7.85 13.98
CA GLN A 94 -19.48 -6.61 13.91
C GLN A 94 -19.33 -5.97 12.54
N SER A 95 -20.36 -5.26 12.09
CA SER A 95 -20.25 -4.42 10.90
C SER A 95 -19.31 -3.24 11.16
N ALA A 96 -18.42 -2.97 10.20
CA ALA A 96 -17.56 -1.79 10.24
C ALA A 96 -17.92 -0.88 9.07
N LEU A 97 -18.27 0.36 9.40
CA LEU A 97 -18.48 1.39 8.39
C LEU A 97 -17.12 1.91 7.92
N VAL A 98 -16.76 1.60 6.67
CA VAL A 98 -15.52 2.09 6.04
C VAL A 98 -15.86 3.22 5.08
N LEU A 99 -15.47 4.45 5.45
CA LEU A 99 -15.60 5.64 4.63
C LEU A 99 -14.36 5.79 3.75
N GLN A 100 -14.56 5.93 2.44
CA GLN A 100 -13.47 6.06 1.47
C GLN A 100 -13.34 7.51 1.01
N ASP A 101 -12.17 8.10 1.29
CA ASP A 101 -11.75 9.38 0.76
C ASP A 101 -10.74 9.20 -0.36
N LYS A 102 -10.62 10.23 -1.19
CA LYS A 102 -9.75 10.26 -2.36
C LYS A 102 -8.82 11.47 -2.29
N SER A 103 -7.50 11.25 -2.33
CA SER A 103 -6.51 12.33 -2.42
C SER A 103 -5.38 11.95 -3.39
N ILE A 104 -4.40 12.84 -3.60
CA ILE A 104 -3.21 12.52 -4.41
C ILE A 104 -2.05 12.22 -3.46
N CYS A 105 -1.44 11.04 -3.59
CA CYS A 105 -0.28 10.70 -2.77
C CYS A 105 0.96 11.52 -3.14
N THR A 106 1.92 11.63 -2.22
CA THR A 106 3.18 12.35 -2.47
C THR A 106 3.94 11.85 -3.69
N ILE A 107 3.84 10.56 -4.03
CA ILE A 107 4.49 9.98 -5.20
C ILE A 107 3.82 10.51 -6.48
N CYS A 108 2.49 10.41 -6.57
CA CYS A 108 1.73 10.86 -7.72
C CYS A 108 1.74 12.39 -7.88
N GLY A 109 1.72 13.13 -6.77
CA GLY A 109 1.87 14.59 -6.78
C GLY A 109 3.24 15.01 -7.30
N ARG A 110 4.31 14.30 -6.89
CA ARG A 110 5.66 14.52 -7.44
C ARG A 110 5.80 14.08 -8.89
N ALA A 111 5.09 13.03 -9.32
CA ALA A 111 5.10 12.62 -10.72
C ALA A 111 4.50 13.68 -11.66
N GLY A 112 3.66 14.59 -11.16
CA GLY A 112 3.21 15.78 -11.89
C GLY A 112 4.23 16.90 -11.97
N THR A 113 5.29 16.84 -11.15
CA THR A 113 6.46 17.72 -11.23
C THR A 113 7.53 17.04 -12.08
N GLN A 114 8.41 17.78 -12.77
CA GLN A 114 9.54 17.21 -13.54
C GLN A 114 10.63 16.53 -12.64
N TYR A 115 10.25 15.99 -11.49
CA TYR A 115 11.13 15.37 -10.52
C TYR A 115 11.48 13.94 -10.96
N PHE A 116 12.78 13.67 -11.04
CA PHE A 116 13.35 12.34 -11.21
C PHE A 116 14.73 12.32 -10.54
N GLU A 117 15.14 11.14 -10.08
CA GLU A 117 16.46 10.90 -9.49
C GLU A 117 17.40 10.21 -10.48
N ALA A 118 16.86 9.43 -11.42
CA ALA A 118 17.65 8.76 -12.44
C ALA A 118 17.05 8.85 -13.85
N ILE A 119 17.91 8.74 -14.86
CA ILE A 119 17.55 8.55 -16.27
C ILE A 119 18.19 7.23 -16.71
N VAL A 120 17.38 6.29 -17.16
CA VAL A 120 17.86 5.06 -17.82
C VAL A 120 17.85 5.30 -19.31
N GLN A 121 19.03 5.29 -19.93
CA GLN A 121 19.22 5.51 -21.35
C GLN A 121 19.48 4.18 -22.03
N LEU A 122 18.50 3.66 -22.76
CA LEU A 122 18.65 2.47 -23.59
C LEU A 122 19.14 2.90 -24.96
N ARG A 123 20.22 2.29 -25.45
CA ARG A 123 20.80 2.55 -26.77
C ARG A 123 21.10 1.23 -27.46
N GLY A 124 20.92 1.16 -28.77
CA GLY A 124 21.17 -0.06 -29.52
C GLY A 124 20.19 -0.25 -30.68
N GLU A 125 20.03 -1.50 -31.09
CA GLU A 125 19.08 -1.88 -32.14
C GLU A 125 17.63 -1.58 -31.71
N GLU A 126 16.88 -0.88 -32.57
CA GLU A 126 15.55 -0.34 -32.26
C GLU A 126 14.59 -1.40 -31.69
N GLY A 127 14.54 -2.58 -32.30
CA GLY A 127 13.68 -3.68 -31.85
C GLY A 127 14.04 -4.22 -30.46
N LYS A 128 15.34 -4.25 -30.10
CA LYS A 128 15.78 -4.65 -28.75
C LYS A 128 15.50 -3.57 -27.73
N VAL A 129 15.75 -2.31 -28.10
CA VAL A 129 15.51 -1.14 -27.25
C VAL A 129 14.03 -1.04 -26.87
N MET A 130 13.11 -1.15 -27.84
CA MET A 130 11.67 -1.13 -27.55
C MET A 130 11.24 -2.24 -26.60
N LYS A 131 11.61 -3.50 -26.90
CA LYS A 131 11.27 -4.66 -26.05
C LYS A 131 11.81 -4.52 -24.62
N MET A 132 13.04 -4.03 -24.49
CA MET A 132 13.67 -3.83 -23.18
C MET A 132 13.04 -2.64 -22.44
N SER A 133 12.68 -1.58 -23.15
CA SER A 133 11.98 -0.43 -22.58
C SER A 133 10.67 -0.85 -21.92
N ASP A 134 9.83 -1.60 -22.63
CA ASP A 134 8.55 -2.09 -22.10
C ASP A 134 8.74 -2.96 -20.86
N SER A 135 9.73 -3.86 -20.91
CA SER A 135 10.07 -4.76 -19.81
C SER A 135 10.56 -4.01 -18.57
N LEU A 136 11.43 -3.01 -18.76
CA LEU A 136 11.95 -2.16 -17.68
C LEU A 136 10.86 -1.28 -17.09
N VAL A 137 10.06 -0.61 -17.91
CA VAL A 137 8.95 0.24 -17.46
C VAL A 137 7.96 -0.56 -16.63
N GLY A 138 7.54 -1.74 -17.10
CA GLY A 138 6.63 -2.62 -16.37
C GLY A 138 7.19 -3.07 -15.02
N LYS A 139 8.50 -3.24 -14.88
CA LYS A 139 9.16 -3.55 -13.60
C LYS A 139 9.27 -2.33 -12.70
N LEU A 140 9.66 -1.18 -13.25
CA LEU A 140 9.85 0.07 -12.52
C LEU A 140 8.53 0.58 -11.95
N GLN A 141 7.45 0.57 -12.73
CA GLN A 141 6.13 1.04 -12.30
C GLN A 141 5.57 0.27 -11.09
N LYS A 142 6.05 -0.95 -10.82
CA LYS A 142 5.70 -1.72 -9.62
C LYS A 142 6.38 -1.23 -8.34
N LYS A 143 7.48 -0.46 -8.45
CA LYS A 143 8.34 -0.07 -7.31
C LYS A 143 8.57 1.43 -7.19
N THR A 144 8.53 2.16 -8.29
CA THR A 144 8.73 3.61 -8.41
C THR A 144 7.84 4.19 -9.52
N PHE A 145 7.75 5.52 -9.59
CA PHE A 145 7.09 6.19 -10.71
C PHE A 145 8.08 6.44 -11.85
N VAL A 146 7.55 6.43 -13.07
CA VAL A 146 8.22 6.81 -14.31
C VAL A 146 7.53 8.08 -14.80
N PRO A 147 8.05 9.29 -14.50
CA PRO A 147 7.37 10.53 -14.84
C PRO A 147 7.37 10.83 -16.34
N LYS A 148 8.35 10.31 -17.08
CA LYS A 148 8.56 10.66 -18.49
C LYS A 148 9.32 9.54 -19.21
N ILE A 149 8.95 9.29 -20.46
CA ILE A 149 9.69 8.47 -21.41
C ILE A 149 9.90 9.35 -22.65
N GLU A 150 11.13 9.43 -23.15
CA GLU A 150 11.46 10.16 -24.37
C GLU A 150 12.13 9.24 -25.38
N GLU A 151 11.58 9.18 -26.59
CA GLU A 151 12.22 8.55 -27.73
C GLU A 151 13.27 9.51 -28.33
N LYS A 152 14.43 8.95 -28.67
CA LYS A 152 15.55 9.62 -29.32
C LYS A 152 15.95 8.80 -30.55
N LYS A 153 16.69 9.42 -31.48
CA LYS A 153 17.18 8.73 -32.68
C LYS A 153 18.04 7.51 -32.34
N GLU A 154 18.79 7.62 -31.24
CA GLU A 154 19.72 6.60 -30.78
C GLU A 154 19.13 5.59 -29.78
N GLY A 155 17.87 5.75 -29.36
CA GLY A 155 17.19 4.85 -28.41
C GLY A 155 16.18 5.56 -27.52
N ILE A 156 16.03 5.13 -26.26
CA ILE A 156 14.95 5.60 -25.36
C ILE A 156 15.53 6.08 -24.03
N ASP A 157 15.03 7.21 -23.53
CA ASP A 157 15.32 7.76 -22.20
C ASP A 157 14.12 7.58 -21.28
N ILE A 158 14.30 6.79 -20.22
CA ILE A 158 13.29 6.52 -19.19
C ILE A 158 13.66 7.30 -17.94
N TYR A 159 12.86 8.29 -17.58
CA TYR A 159 13.06 9.06 -16.36
C TYR A 159 12.46 8.28 -15.19
N VAL A 160 13.18 8.20 -14.06
CA VAL A 160 12.83 7.33 -12.94
C VAL A 160 12.87 8.10 -11.62
N GLY A 161 11.80 7.95 -10.85
CA GLY A 161 11.63 8.64 -9.57
C GLY A 161 12.61 8.23 -8.46
N SER A 162 13.21 7.03 -8.54
CA SER A 162 14.15 6.50 -7.56
C SER A 162 15.37 5.91 -8.27
N ARG A 163 16.56 6.38 -7.88
CA ARG A 163 17.84 5.85 -8.41
C ARG A 163 18.04 4.37 -8.07
N ASN A 164 17.72 3.98 -6.84
CA ASN A 164 17.98 2.62 -6.36
C ASN A 164 17.10 1.60 -7.08
N GLU A 165 15.83 1.94 -7.33
CA GLU A 165 14.91 1.08 -8.08
C GLU A 165 15.32 0.97 -9.56
N ALA A 166 15.87 2.05 -10.14
CA ALA A 166 16.43 2.01 -11.50
C ALA A 166 17.58 1.00 -11.62
N ILE A 167 18.55 1.06 -10.70
CA ILE A 167 19.69 0.13 -10.67
C ILE A 167 19.21 -1.31 -10.43
N ALA A 168 18.29 -1.51 -9.47
CA ALA A 168 17.74 -2.83 -9.19
C ALA A 168 16.99 -3.42 -10.39
N ALA A 169 16.25 -2.60 -11.15
CA ALA A 169 15.57 -3.04 -12.35
C ALA A 169 16.54 -3.48 -13.45
N ILE A 170 17.58 -2.69 -13.74
CA ILE A 170 18.62 -2.99 -14.74
C ILE A 170 19.36 -4.29 -14.37
N ASN A 171 19.82 -4.41 -13.12
CA ASN A 171 20.52 -5.60 -12.64
C ASN A 171 19.70 -6.87 -12.76
N ALA A 172 18.37 -6.78 -12.56
CA ALA A 172 17.50 -7.92 -12.65
C ALA A 172 17.24 -8.41 -14.09
N PHE A 173 17.67 -7.65 -15.10
CA PHE A 173 17.77 -8.09 -16.49
C PHE A 173 19.22 -8.44 -16.89
N SER A 174 20.13 -8.49 -15.92
CA SER A 174 21.57 -8.77 -16.13
C SER A 174 22.24 -7.83 -17.14
N LEU A 175 21.78 -6.58 -17.18
CA LEU A 175 22.29 -5.57 -18.11
C LEU A 175 23.46 -4.80 -17.49
N SER A 176 24.50 -4.57 -18.29
CA SER A 176 25.58 -3.68 -17.93
C SER A 176 25.19 -2.22 -18.19
N PHE A 177 25.73 -1.30 -17.37
CA PHE A 177 25.48 0.12 -17.54
C PHE A 177 26.68 0.99 -17.16
N VAL A 178 26.79 2.14 -17.81
CA VAL A 178 27.71 3.22 -17.41
C VAL A 178 26.92 4.23 -16.58
N ARG A 179 27.46 4.59 -15.41
CA ARG A 179 26.83 5.53 -14.48
C ARG A 179 27.54 6.88 -14.49
N THR A 180 26.78 7.95 -14.62
CA THR A 180 27.25 9.32 -14.37
C THR A 180 26.32 10.03 -13.40
N GLU A 181 26.85 10.99 -12.63
CA GLU A 181 26.06 11.75 -11.66
C GLU A 181 26.28 13.25 -11.85
N LYS A 182 25.19 14.02 -11.82
CA LYS A 182 25.22 15.47 -11.87
C LYS A 182 24.50 16.02 -10.65
N LEU A 183 25.11 17.01 -9.99
CA LEU A 183 24.44 17.75 -8.93
C LEU A 183 23.29 18.55 -9.56
N ALA A 184 22.05 18.24 -9.17
CA ALA A 184 20.84 18.89 -9.66
C ALA A 184 20.35 19.99 -8.72
N GLY A 185 20.77 19.98 -7.46
CA GLY A 185 20.47 21.02 -6.48
C GLY A 185 20.71 20.56 -5.05
N GLU A 186 20.17 21.29 -4.09
CA GLU A 186 20.25 21.00 -2.67
C GLU A 186 18.87 21.22 -2.04
N ARG A 187 18.43 20.32 -1.17
CA ARG A 187 17.16 20.43 -0.44
C ARG A 187 17.35 19.93 0.98
N ASP A 188 16.98 20.76 1.95
CA ASP A 188 17.11 20.47 3.39
C ASP A 188 18.56 20.04 3.77
N GLY A 189 19.57 20.69 3.17
CA GLY A 189 20.99 20.38 3.38
C GLY A 189 21.49 19.11 2.68
N LYS A 190 20.64 18.42 1.91
CA LYS A 190 21.01 17.23 1.13
C LYS A 190 21.17 17.58 -0.34
N ARG A 191 22.36 17.30 -0.88
CA ARG A 191 22.65 17.40 -2.31
C ARG A 191 21.79 16.39 -3.08
N LEU A 192 20.96 16.91 -3.99
CA LEU A 192 20.15 16.12 -4.91
C LEU A 192 20.98 15.86 -6.16
N TYR A 193 21.38 14.60 -6.35
CA TYR A 193 22.06 14.16 -7.56
C TYR A 193 21.05 13.56 -8.54
N ARG A 194 21.21 13.88 -9.81
CA ARG A 194 20.57 13.16 -10.92
C ARG A 194 21.58 12.18 -11.50
N THR A 195 21.20 10.92 -11.55
CA THR A 195 22.06 9.83 -12.04
C THR A 195 21.63 9.42 -13.44
N THR A 196 22.55 9.40 -14.39
CA THR A 196 22.30 8.81 -15.72
C THR A 196 22.89 7.40 -15.75
N LEU A 197 22.10 6.44 -16.22
CA LEU A 197 22.44 5.03 -16.36
C LEU A 197 22.33 4.66 -17.84
N LEU A 198 23.47 4.60 -18.53
CA LEU A 198 23.54 4.28 -19.95
C LEU A 198 23.69 2.78 -20.16
N VAL A 199 22.70 2.15 -20.79
CA VAL A 199 22.66 0.73 -21.14
C VAL A 199 22.77 0.60 -22.66
N ARG A 200 23.63 -0.31 -23.11
CA ARG A 200 23.77 -0.66 -24.54
C ARG A 200 23.25 -2.07 -24.80
N LEU A 201 22.40 -2.23 -25.81
CA LEU A 201 21.65 -3.45 -26.18
C LEU A 201 21.98 -3.93 -27.61
#